data_AF-A0A8H7DVP0-F1
#
_entry.id   AF-A0A8H7DVP0-F1
#
_cell.length_a   1.000
_cell.length_b   1.000
_cell.length_c   1.000
_cell.angle_alpha   90.00
_cell.angle_beta   90.00
_cell.angle_gamma   90.00
#
_symmetry.space_group_name_H-M   'P 1'
#
loop_
_entity.id
_entity.type
_entity.pdbx_description
1 polymer ?
#
loop_
_entity_poly.entity_id
_entity_poly.type
_entity_poly.pdbx_seq_one_letter_code
_entity_poly.pdbx_strand_id
1 'polypeptide(L)'
;MTTPFERRAMLLKALDYAHEAVNLDTTKDGRGAVVAYRKCTALLDEVIVAAAPLDEKSTTKQSLSDVRHWHDRYAKRAERLMQKYKISPLSIEVVSSA
;
A
#
# COMPACT_ATOMS: atom_id res chain seq x y z
N MET A 1 0.63 7.84 -19.71
CA MET A 1 1.59 8.27 -18.68
C MET A 1 0.79 8.89 -17.55
N THR A 2 1.00 8.44 -16.32
CA THR A 2 0.41 9.05 -15.12
C THR A 2 1.09 10.39 -14.82
N THR A 3 0.29 11.41 -14.59
CA THR A 3 0.73 12.77 -14.30
C THR A 3 1.24 12.90 -12.85
N PRO A 4 2.02 13.94 -12.52
CA PRO A 4 2.39 14.22 -11.13
C PRO A 4 1.17 14.40 -10.20
N PHE A 5 0.09 14.98 -10.71
CA PHE A 5 -1.14 15.19 -9.94
C PHE A 5 -1.83 13.85 -9.60
N GLU A 6 -1.94 12.94 -10.58
CA GLU A 6 -2.50 11.60 -10.36
C GLU A 6 -1.65 10.79 -9.37
N ARG A 7 -0.32 10.84 -9.49
CA ARG A 7 0.58 10.19 -8.51
C ARG A 7 0.38 10.74 -7.11
N ARG A 8 0.22 12.05 -6.96
CA ARG A 8 -0.08 12.67 -5.66
C ARG A 8 -1.43 12.18 -5.11
N ALA A 9 -2.46 12.08 -5.95
CA ALA A 9 -3.76 11.57 -5.53
C ALA A 9 -3.68 10.10 -5.08
N MET A 10 -2.93 9.25 -5.79
CA MET A 10 -2.67 7.87 -5.39
C MET A 10 -1.94 7.79 -4.04
N LEU A 11 -0.91 8.62 -3.82
CA LEU A 11 -0.17 8.67 -2.56
C LEU A 11 -1.06 9.10 -1.38
N LEU A 12 -1.93 10.11 -1.57
CA LEU A 12 -2.88 10.53 -0.54
C LEU A 12 -3.86 9.40 -0.20
N LYS A 13 -4.41 8.73 -1.22
CA LYS A 13 -5.32 7.60 -1.00
C LYS A 13 -4.61 6.40 -0.35
N ALA A 14 -3.34 6.15 -0.67
CA ALA A 14 -2.53 5.13 -0.02
C ALA A 14 -2.29 5.46 1.46
N LEU A 15 -2.10 6.74 1.81
CA LEU A 15 -2.00 7.20 3.20
C LEU A 15 -3.30 6.99 3.97
N ASP A 16 -4.46 7.25 3.37
CA ASP A 16 -5.77 6.99 4.00
C ASP A 16 -5.92 5.51 4.36
N TYR A 17 -5.60 4.60 3.43
CA TYR A 17 -5.58 3.16 3.72
C TYR A 17 -4.53 2.75 4.75
N ALA A 18 -3.37 3.40 4.78
CA ALA A 18 -2.34 3.12 5.79
C ALA A 18 -2.83 3.51 7.19
N HIS A 19 -3.49 4.66 7.34
CA HIS A 19 -4.10 5.08 8.61
C HIS A 19 -5.22 4.14 9.05
N GLU A 20 -6.11 3.77 8.13
CA GLU A 20 -7.16 2.78 8.39
C GLU A 20 -6.56 1.44 8.85
N ALA A 21 -5.56 0.94 8.13
CA ALA A 21 -4.90 -0.32 8.45
C ALA A 21 -4.25 -0.32 9.84
N VAL A 22 -3.54 0.76 10.19
CA VAL A 22 -2.93 0.91 11.52
C VAL A 22 -3.97 0.97 12.62
N ASN A 23 -5.09 1.66 12.40
CA ASN A 23 -6.18 1.72 13.37
C ASN A 23 -6.78 0.31 13.59
N LEU A 24 -7.11 -0.41 12.52
CA LEU A 24 -7.66 -1.76 12.58
C LEU A 24 -6.70 -2.77 13.23
N ASP A 25 -5.41 -2.66 12.91
CA ASP A 25 -4.35 -3.48 13.52
C ASP A 25 -4.26 -3.22 15.03
N THR A 26 -4.31 -1.94 15.43
CA THR A 26 -4.29 -1.53 16.83
C THR A 26 -5.53 -2.03 17.58
N THR A 27 -6.71 -2.01 16.96
CA THR A 27 -7.96 -2.53 17.53
C THR A 27 -8.10 -4.05 17.37
N LYS A 28 -7.06 -4.75 16.90
CA LYS A 28 -6.97 -6.21 16.71
C LYS A 28 -7.94 -6.80 15.68
N ASP A 29 -8.50 -5.99 14.79
CA ASP A 29 -9.18 -6.47 13.59
C ASP A 29 -8.14 -6.87 12.53
N GLY A 30 -7.64 -8.10 12.64
CA GLY A 30 -6.63 -8.62 11.75
C GLY A 30 -7.08 -8.72 10.30
N ARG A 31 -8.36 -9.02 10.03
CA ARG A 31 -8.86 -9.18 8.66
C ARG A 31 -9.02 -7.82 7.99
N GLY A 32 -9.64 -6.85 8.69
CA GLY A 32 -9.76 -5.48 8.21
C GLY A 32 -8.40 -4.85 7.95
N ALA A 33 -7.47 -4.99 8.90
CA ALA A 33 -6.10 -4.47 8.76
C ALA A 33 -5.38 -5.04 7.53
N VAL A 34 -5.49 -6.35 7.27
CA VAL A 34 -4.88 -6.97 6.09
C VAL A 34 -5.47 -6.43 4.79
N VAL A 35 -6.79 -6.26 4.71
CA VAL A 35 -7.45 -5.67 3.53
C VAL A 35 -6.94 -4.26 3.27
N ALA A 36 -6.91 -3.42 4.30
CA ALA A 36 -6.45 -2.04 4.19
C ALA A 36 -4.96 -1.94 3.82
N TYR A 37 -4.08 -2.73 4.43
CA TYR A 37 -2.67 -2.78 4.05
C TYR A 37 -2.47 -3.22 2.59
N ARG A 38 -3.23 -4.21 2.09
CA ARG A 38 -3.12 -4.64 0.69
C ARG A 38 -3.62 -3.58 -0.29
N LYS A 39 -4.68 -2.85 0.03
CA LYS A 39 -5.14 -1.70 -0.78
C LYS A 39 -4.09 -0.58 -0.80
N CYS A 40 -3.44 -0.32 0.33
CA CYS A 40 -2.34 0.62 0.42
C CYS A 40 -1.17 0.20 -0.48
N THR A 41 -0.65 -1.03 -0.35
CA THR A 41 0.51 -1.48 -1.13
C THR A 41 0.22 -1.53 -2.62
N ALA A 42 -0.99 -1.89 -3.04
CA ALA A 42 -1.38 -1.86 -4.46
C ALA A 42 -1.29 -0.45 -5.07
N LEU A 43 -1.72 0.59 -4.35
CA LEU A 43 -1.55 1.97 -4.82
C LEU A 43 -0.09 2.41 -4.84
N LEU A 44 0.72 1.96 -3.87
CA LEU A 44 2.15 2.25 -3.87
C LEU A 44 2.87 1.56 -5.04
N ASP A 45 2.48 0.34 -5.41
CA ASP A 45 2.98 -0.35 -6.61
C ASP A 45 2.67 0.45 -7.88
N GLU A 46 1.44 0.94 -8.04
CA GLU A 46 1.07 1.79 -9.16
C GLU A 46 1.93 3.06 -9.23
N VAL A 47 2.18 3.71 -8.09
CA VAL A 47 3.06 4.89 -8.00
C VAL A 47 4.51 4.54 -8.36
N ILE A 48 5.02 3.40 -7.89
CA ILE A 48 6.38 2.93 -8.18
C ILE A 48 6.55 2.69 -9.68
N VAL A 49 5.62 1.98 -10.32
CA VAL A 49 5.65 1.71 -11.76
C VAL A 49 5.53 3.00 -12.57
N ALA A 50 4.66 3.91 -12.15
CA ALA A 50 4.46 5.22 -12.78
C ALA A 50 5.70 6.12 -12.72
N ALA A 51 6.46 6.05 -11.63
CA ALA A 51 7.61 6.90 -11.37
C ALA A 51 8.96 6.29 -11.79
N ALA A 52 9.05 4.97 -11.95
CA ALA A 52 10.30 4.29 -12.32
C ALA A 52 11.01 4.86 -13.57
N PRO A 53 10.30 5.24 -14.66
CA PRO A 53 10.94 5.85 -15.83
C PRO A 53 11.52 7.26 -15.59
N LEU A 54 11.11 7.92 -14.50
CA LEU A 54 11.52 9.29 -14.15
C LEU A 54 12.69 9.30 -13.14
N ASP A 55 12.99 8.15 -12.53
CA ASP A 55 13.91 8.01 -11.40
C ASP A 55 15.38 8.21 -11.79
N GLU A 56 15.74 8.06 -13.07
CA GLU A 56 17.14 8.19 -13.51
C GLU A 56 17.69 9.63 -13.43
N LYS A 57 16.85 10.67 -13.34
CA LYS A 57 17.26 12.06 -13.61
C LYS A 57 17.00 13.11 -12.52
N SER A 58 16.47 12.79 -11.33
CA SER A 58 15.94 13.84 -10.43
C SER A 58 16.12 13.60 -8.92
N THR A 59 15.97 14.67 -8.12
CA THR A 59 15.74 14.70 -6.65
C THR A 59 14.56 13.83 -6.19
N THR A 60 13.83 13.23 -7.13
CA THR A 60 12.75 12.25 -6.94
C THR A 60 13.26 10.90 -6.41
N LYS A 61 14.57 10.57 -6.56
CA LYS A 61 15.16 9.30 -6.08
C LYS A 61 14.89 9.01 -4.61
N GLN A 62 15.07 10.02 -3.75
CA GLN A 62 14.84 9.86 -2.31
C GLN A 62 13.35 9.66 -2.00
N SER A 63 12.47 10.36 -2.73
CA SER A 63 11.02 10.17 -2.60
C SER A 63 10.57 8.78 -3.05
N LEU A 64 11.16 8.20 -4.10
CA LEU A 64 10.80 6.86 -4.55
C LEU A 64 11.35 5.77 -3.62
N SER A 65 12.55 5.96 -3.05
CA SER A 65 13.07 5.05 -2.03
C SER A 65 12.19 5.04 -0.77
N ASP A 66 11.65 6.19 -0.37
CA ASP A 66 10.72 6.27 0.76
C ASP A 66 9.41 5.52 0.46
N VAL A 67 8.86 5.68 -0.74
CA VAL A 67 7.67 4.95 -1.19
C VAL A 67 7.91 3.43 -1.16
N ARG A 68 9.05 2.97 -1.67
CA ARG A 68 9.45 1.54 -1.62
C ARG A 68 9.62 1.04 -0.19
N HIS A 69 10.23 1.84 0.68
CA HIS A 69 10.38 1.50 2.10
C HIS A 69 9.03 1.27 2.78
N TRP A 70 8.06 2.17 2.57
CA TRP A 70 6.72 2.05 3.16
C TRP A 70 5.93 0.90 2.55
N HIS A 71 6.02 0.69 1.22
CA HIS A 71 5.47 -0.48 0.55
C HIS A 71 5.92 -1.77 1.23
N ASP A 72 7.22 -1.99 1.36
CA ASP A 72 7.77 -3.22 1.93
C ASP A 72 7.38 -3.41 3.40
N ARG A 73 7.33 -2.31 4.16
CA ARG A 73 6.91 -2.34 5.57
C ARG A 73 5.45 -2.77 5.70
N TYR A 74 4.54 -2.22 4.89
CA TYR A 74 3.12 -2.55 4.95
C TYR A 74 2.82 -3.95 4.39
N ALA A 75 3.51 -4.37 3.32
CA ALA A 75 3.41 -5.73 2.79
C ALA A 75 3.80 -6.78 3.85
N LYS A 76 4.97 -6.60 4.49
CA LYS A 76 5.42 -7.49 5.58
C LYS A 76 4.47 -7.49 6.77
N ARG A 77 3.83 -6.36 7.07
CA ARG A 77 2.85 -6.30 8.17
C ARG A 77 1.59 -7.09 7.82
N ALA A 78 1.08 -6.94 6.60
CA ALA A 78 -0.05 -7.72 6.11
C ALA A 78 0.23 -9.24 6.18
N GLU A 79 1.40 -9.68 5.71
CA GLU A 79 1.81 -11.10 5.79
C GLU A 79 1.83 -11.63 7.22
N ARG A 80 2.40 -10.88 8.17
CA ARG A 80 2.43 -11.26 9.59
C ARG A 80 1.03 -11.37 10.18
N LEU A 81 0.13 -10.46 9.82
CA LEU A 81 -1.26 -10.52 10.26
C LEU A 81 -1.98 -11.72 9.64
N MET A 82 -1.76 -12.01 8.36
CA MET A 82 -2.31 -13.20 7.71
C MET A 82 -1.87 -14.49 8.41
N GLN A 83 -0.60 -14.61 8.78
CA GLN A 83 -0.10 -15.75 9.55
C GLN A 83 -0.73 -15.82 10.95
N LYS A 84 -0.74 -14.71 11.68
CA LYS A 84 -1.27 -14.62 13.05
C LYS A 84 -2.74 -15.01 13.14
N TYR A 85 -3.55 -14.54 12.20
CA TYR A 85 -5.01 -14.74 12.18
C TYR A 85 -5.45 -15.87 11.25
N LYS A 86 -4.51 -16.62 10.66
CA LYS A 86 -4.78 -17.70 9.69
C LYS A 86 -5.67 -17.25 8.53
N ILE A 87 -5.45 -16.04 8.03
CA ILE A 87 -6.22 -15.47 6.91
C ILE A 87 -5.65 -16.01 5.60
N SER A 88 -6.50 -16.68 4.82
CA SER A 88 -6.11 -17.14 3.48
C SER A 88 -5.99 -15.98 2.49
N PRO A 89 -4.97 -15.95 1.61
CA PRO A 89 -4.87 -14.96 0.53
C PRO A 89 -6.12 -14.86 -0.34
N LEU A 90 -6.79 -16.00 -0.58
CA LEU A 90 -8.01 -16.11 -1.39
C LEU A 90 -9.24 -15.48 -0.70
N SER A 91 -9.23 -15.38 0.64
CA SER A 91 -10.34 -14.80 1.41
C SER A 91 -10.41 -13.26 1.37
N ILE A 92 -9.44 -12.62 0.71
CA ILE A 92 -9.28 -11.17 0.64
C ILE A 92 -9.76 -10.60 -0.71
N GLU A 93 -9.88 -11.42 -1.76
CA GLU A 93 -10.19 -10.98 -3.14
C GLU A 93 -11.66 -10.55 -3.38
N VAL A 94 -12.52 -10.60 -2.36
CA VAL A 94 -13.98 -10.37 -2.53
C VAL A 94 -14.36 -8.87 -2.54
N VAL A 95 -13.42 -7.93 -2.58
CA VAL A 95 -13.73 -6.48 -2.55
C VAL A 95 -13.05 -5.71 -3.67
N SER A 96 -13.25 -6.17 -4.91
CA SER A 96 -13.03 -5.37 -6.12
C SER A 96 -14.28 -5.41 -6.99
N SER A 97 -15.37 -4.79 -6.53
CA SER A 97 -16.54 -4.41 -7.35
C SER A 97 -17.43 -3.45 -6.57
N ALA A 98 -17.20 -2.14 -6.75
CA ALA A 98 -18.19 -1.06 -6.67
C ALA A 98 -17.55 0.21 -7.21
#